data_AF-Q3MAU4-F1
#
_entry.id   AF-Q3MAU4-F1
#
_cell.length_a   1.000
_cell.length_b   1.000
_cell.length_c   1.000
_cell.angle_alpha   90.00
_cell.angle_beta   90.00
_cell.angle_gamma   90.00
#
_symmetry.space_group_name_H-M   'P 1'
#
loop_
_entity.id
_entity.type
_entity.pdbx_description
1 polymer ?
#
loop_
_entity_poly.entity_id
_entity_poly.type
_entity_poly.pdbx_seq_one_letter_code
_entity_poly.pdbx_strand_id
1 'polypeptide(L)' 'MNYFPTQQQVQQQRADSEQQQADAEHQARLNAVPQLLEMGMSQEQVAQVLSLRLAEVEAGKNEVGE' A
#
# COMPACT_ATOMS: atom_id res chain seq x y z
N MET A 1 10.66 39.80 -4.46
CA MET A 1 11.67 38.72 -4.42
C MET A 1 11.02 37.45 -4.96
N ASN A 2 11.25 37.08 -6.21
CA ASN A 2 10.73 35.82 -6.73
C ASN A 2 11.60 34.69 -6.17
N TYR A 3 11.06 33.94 -5.22
CA TYR A 3 11.69 32.73 -4.70
C TYR A 3 11.55 31.64 -5.75
N PHE A 4 12.63 31.41 -6.51
CA PHE A 4 12.76 30.21 -7.33
C PHE A 4 13.04 29.04 -6.38
N PRO A 5 12.18 28.02 -6.31
CA PRO A 5 12.43 26.87 -5.46
C PRO A 5 13.73 26.20 -5.91
N THR A 6 14.70 26.10 -5.01
CA THR A 6 15.94 25.36 -5.23
C THR A 6 15.62 23.89 -5.51
N GLN A 7 16.35 23.27 -6.45
CA GLN A 7 16.18 21.86 -6.85
C GLN A 7 16.06 20.87 -5.66
N GLN A 8 16.65 21.21 -4.51
CA GLN A 8 16.54 20.44 -3.26
C GLN A 8 15.09 20.33 -2.72
N GLN A 9 14.25 21.35 -2.87
CA GLN A 9 12.85 21.30 -2.45
C GLN A 9 12.02 20.41 -3.38
N VAL A 10 12.32 20.45 -4.68
CA VAL A 10 11.64 19.61 -5.69
C VAL A 10 12.02 18.13 -5.51
N GLN A 11 13.28 17.84 -5.18
CA GLN A 11 13.72 16.46 -4.89
C GLN A 11 13.11 15.90 -3.61
N GLN A 12 13.03 16.70 -2.54
CA GLN A 12 12.37 16.26 -1.29
C GLN A 12 10.87 16.00 -1.49
N GLN A 13 10.18 16.86 -2.26
CA GLN A 13 8.77 16.64 -2.56
C GLN A 13 8.51 15.38 -3.40
N ARG A 14 9.42 15.04 -4.33
CA ARG A 14 9.31 13.79 -5.10
C ARG A 14 9.54 12.57 -4.22
N ALA A 15 10.58 12.57 -3.40
CA ALA A 15 10.88 11.45 -2.50
C ALA A 15 9.71 11.17 -1.53
N ASP A 16 9.08 12.22 -0.99
CA ASP A 16 7.91 12.09 -0.12
C ASP A 16 6.69 11.54 -0.89
N SER A 17 6.47 12.01 -2.12
CA SER A 17 5.39 11.52 -2.98
C SER A 17 5.58 10.06 -3.40
N GLU A 18 6.82 9.65 -3.70
CA GLU A 18 7.16 8.28 -4.06
C GLU A 18 6.97 7.33 -2.87
N GLN A 19 7.34 7.76 -1.65
CA GLN A 19 7.05 6.99 -0.44
C GLN A 19 5.56 6.89 -0.15
N GLN A 20 4.79 7.98 -0.30
CA GLN A 20 3.34 7.97 -0.13
C GLN A 20 2.64 7.05 -1.13
N GLN A 21 3.12 7.01 -2.38
CA GLN A 21 2.60 6.08 -3.38
C GLN A 21 2.88 4.62 -3.03
N ALA A 22 4.09 4.32 -2.53
CA ALA A 22 4.42 2.96 -2.08
C ALA A 22 3.54 2.53 -0.90
N ASP A 23 3.29 3.42 0.07
CA ASP A 23 2.45 3.14 1.24
C ASP A 23 0.98 2.97 0.86
N ALA A 24 0.46 3.86 -0.01
CA ALA A 24 -0.91 3.78 -0.51
C ALA A 24 -1.14 2.51 -1.36
N GLU A 25 -0.16 2.11 -2.17
CA GLU A 25 -0.25 0.86 -2.94
C GLU A 25 -0.22 -0.36 -2.00
N HIS A 26 0.58 -0.30 -0.94
CA HIS A 26 0.62 -1.36 0.07
C HIS A 26 -0.72 -1.48 0.83
N GLN A 27 -1.27 -0.35 1.27
CA GLN A 27 -2.60 -0.29 1.89
C GLN A 27 -3.72 -0.73 0.95
N ALA A 28 -3.64 -0.40 -0.35
CA ALA A 28 -4.62 -0.84 -1.34
C ALA A 28 -4.58 -2.36 -1.52
N ARG A 29 -3.39 -2.98 -1.53
CA ARG A 29 -3.24 -4.44 -1.55
C ARG A 29 -3.84 -5.06 -0.29
N LEU A 30 -3.54 -4.52 0.90
CA LEU A 30 -4.11 -5.01 2.17
C LEU A 30 -5.64 -4.89 2.20
N ASN A 31 -6.21 -3.79 1.72
CA ASN A 31 -7.66 -3.61 1.62
C ASN A 31 -8.33 -4.56 0.61
N ALA A 32 -7.59 -4.98 -0.43
CA ALA A 32 -8.07 -5.97 -1.38
C ALA A 32 -8.09 -7.40 -0.79
N VAL A 33 -7.32 -7.67 0.28
CA VAL A 33 -7.27 -8.99 0.93
C VAL A 33 -8.66 -9.52 1.31
N PRO A 34 -9.47 -8.83 2.14
CA PRO A 34 -10.79 -9.33 2.51
C PRO A 34 -11.69 -9.55 1.30
N GLN A 35 -11.68 -8.64 0.30
CA GLN A 35 -12.49 -8.80 -0.91
C GLN A 35 -12.10 -10.06 -1.70
N LEU A 36 -10.81 -10.36 -1.82
CA LEU A 36 -10.34 -11.57 -2.49
C LEU A 36 -10.71 -12.84 -1.71
N LEU A 37 -10.65 -12.79 -0.38
CA LEU A 37 -11.09 -13.89 0.49
C LEU A 37 -12.61 -14.11 0.40
N GLU A 38 -13.41 -13.04 0.33
CA GLU A 38 -14.86 -13.10 0.14
C GLU A 38 -15.25 -13.69 -1.22
N MET A 39 -14.43 -13.48 -2.26
CA MET A 39 -14.57 -14.15 -3.56
C MET A 39 -14.21 -15.64 -3.52
N GLY A 40 -13.80 -16.17 -2.36
CA GLY A 40 -13.48 -17.59 -2.16
C GLY A 40 -12.02 -17.95 -2.43
N MET A 41 -11.11 -16.96 -2.56
CA MET A 41 -9.68 -17.25 -2.63
C MET A 41 -9.12 -17.65 -1.26
N SER A 42 -8.13 -18.54 -1.26
CA SER A 42 -7.39 -18.90 -0.04
C SER A 42 -6.38 -17.81 0.33
N GLN A 43 -6.05 -17.65 1.61
CA GLN A 43 -5.04 -16.69 2.07
C GLN A 43 -3.70 -16.83 1.34
N GLU A 44 -3.28 -18.06 1.03
CA GLU A 44 -2.07 -18.36 0.26
C GLU A 44 -2.15 -17.85 -1.19
N GLN A 45 -3.31 -17.97 -1.82
CA GLN A 45 -3.55 -17.46 -3.17
C GLN A 45 -3.59 -15.94 -3.17
N VAL A 46 -4.23 -15.32 -2.17
CA VAL A 46 -4.26 -13.87 -1.99
C VAL A 46 -2.87 -13.31 -1.75
N ALA A 47 -2.08 -13.95 -0.89
CA ALA A 47 -0.67 -13.62 -0.66
C ALA A 47 0.13 -13.67 -1.97
N GLN A 48 -0.06 -14.72 -2.77
CA GLN A 48 0.63 -14.88 -4.05
C GLN A 48 0.18 -13.85 -5.10
N VAL A 49 -1.12 -13.55 -5.20
CA VAL A 49 -1.70 -12.59 -6.15
C VAL A 49 -1.27 -11.16 -5.84
N LEU A 50 -1.28 -10.77 -4.56
CA LEU A 50 -0.92 -9.43 -4.11
C LEU A 50 0.59 -9.27 -3.84
N SER A 51 1.36 -10.35 -4.00
CA SER A 51 2.76 -10.45 -3.57
C SER A 51 2.95 -9.97 -2.12
N LEU A 52 2.01 -10.34 -1.27
CA LEU A 52 2.02 -10.08 0.17
C LEU A 52 2.47 -11.35 0.91
N ARG A 53 2.94 -11.20 2.14
CA ARG A 53 3.18 -12.33 3.03
C ARG A 53 1.88 -12.80 3.67
N LEU A 54 1.81 -14.06 4.07
CA LEU A 54 0.67 -14.59 4.83
C LEU A 54 0.36 -13.76 6.09
N ALA A 55 1.40 -13.32 6.82
CA ALA A 55 1.24 -12.44 7.98
C ALA A 55 0.60 -11.09 7.63
N GLU A 56 0.86 -10.55 6.43
CA GLU A 56 0.28 -9.29 5.94
C GLU A 56 -1.18 -9.51 5.50
N VAL A 57 -1.48 -10.65 4.90
CA VAL A 57 -2.85 -11.06 4.57
C VAL A 57 -3.68 -11.28 5.85
N GLU A 58 -3.09 -11.85 6.91
CA GLU A 58 -3.73 -11.96 8.22
C GLU A 58 -3.93 -10.61 8.90
N ALA A 59 -2.95 -9.71 8.78
CA ALA A 59 -3.09 -8.34 9.27
C ALA A 59 -4.24 -7.62 8.55
N GLY A 60 -4.22 -7.53 7.22
CA GLY A 60 -5.23 -6.85 6.40
C GLY A 60 -6.65 -7.42 6.55
N LYS A 61 -6.79 -8.68 6.94
CA LYS A 61 -8.07 -9.29 7.33
C LYS A 61 -8.65 -8.67 8.62
N ASN A 62 -7.80 -8.27 9.57
CA ASN A 62 -8.21 -7.71 10.86
C ASN A 62 -8.43 -6.19 10.83
N GLU A 63 -7.89 -5.45 9.85
CA GLU A 63 -7.97 -3.98 9.82
C GLU A 63 -9.30 -3.44 9.27
N VAL A 64 -10.12 -4.29 8.63
CA VAL A 64 -11.42 -3.90 8.04
C VAL A 64 -12.59 -4.18 9.01
N GLY A 65 -12.28 -4.53 10.26
CA GLY A 65 -13.26 -4.93 11.27
C GLY A 65 -13.17 -4.17 12.58
N GLU A 66 -13.22 -2.83 12.58
CA GLU A 66 -13.71 -2.01 13.71
C GLU A 66 -14.53 -0.81 13.22
#